data_AF-A0A2N1T9B2-F1
#
_entry.id   AF-A0A2N1T9B2-F1
#
_cell.length_a   1.000
_cell.length_b   1.000
_cell.length_c   1.000
_cell.angle_alpha   90.00
_cell.angle_beta   90.00
_cell.angle_gamma   90.00
#
_symmetry.space_group_name_H-M   'P 1'
#
loop_
_entity.id
_entity.type
_entity.pdbx_description
1 polymer ?
#
loop_
_entity_poly.entity_id
_entity_poly.type
_entity_poly.pdbx_seq_one_letter_code
_entity_poly.pdbx_strand_id
1 'polypeptide(L)'
;MRFLGRGIIAFFMLFCAVGADAAVKIYLFSRADIIGEKISVADIGTVEARDGLRQSIEALEIGPSLMKNGLIGKDEVARLVETMVGEKPVIFGSAVRVFQSHDKEPSAETEEESEELIQKGAPVRVFYSLKGISIETGGIAMEKGKAGEIIQVKVKGRAMSARIIDRYTVRKEL
;
A
#
# COMPACT_ATOMS: atom_id res chain seq x y z
N MET A 1 -26.79 72.81 -4.26
CA MET A 1 -26.91 71.64 -3.36
C MET A 1 -27.51 70.48 -4.12
N ARG A 2 -27.03 69.25 -3.87
CA ARG A 2 -27.43 67.96 -4.46
C ARG A 2 -26.70 67.59 -5.75
N PHE A 3 -25.71 66.71 -5.60
CA PHE A 3 -25.33 65.55 -6.44
C PHE A 3 -23.90 65.15 -6.08
N LEU A 4 -23.69 64.86 -4.80
CA LEU A 4 -22.43 64.34 -4.26
C LEU A 4 -22.81 63.12 -3.42
N GLY A 5 -22.47 61.92 -3.86
CA GLY A 5 -22.64 60.72 -3.05
C GLY A 5 -23.49 59.62 -3.68
N ARG A 6 -23.07 59.07 -4.82
CA ARG A 6 -23.45 57.70 -5.26
C ARG A 6 -22.34 56.97 -6.03
N GLY A 7 -21.08 57.41 -5.92
CA GLY A 7 -19.99 56.90 -6.76
C GLY A 7 -18.83 56.20 -6.04
N ILE A 8 -18.99 55.79 -4.77
CA ILE A 8 -17.86 55.24 -3.97
C ILE A 8 -18.07 53.78 -3.53
N ILE A 9 -19.27 53.22 -3.67
CA ILE A 9 -19.58 51.88 -3.11
C ILE A 9 -19.22 50.72 -4.07
N ALA A 10 -18.79 51.01 -5.31
CA ALA A 10 -18.46 49.96 -6.30
C ALA A 10 -16.96 49.60 -6.39
N PHE A 11 -16.08 50.26 -5.63
CA PHE A 11 -14.63 49.96 -5.65
C PHE A 11 -14.19 48.99 -4.54
N PHE A 12 -15.10 48.58 -3.64
CA PHE A 12 -14.82 47.70 -2.50
C PHE A 12 -15.21 46.23 -2.75
N MET A 13 -15.36 45.84 -4.02
CA MET A 13 -15.44 44.45 -4.48
C MET A 13 -14.13 44.02 -5.18
N LEU A 14 -13.03 44.71 -4.89
CA LEU A 14 -11.71 44.35 -5.36
C LEU A 14 -11.17 43.19 -4.50
N PHE A 15 -11.42 41.97 -4.98
CA PHE A 15 -10.49 40.85 -4.85
C PHE A 15 -10.02 40.51 -3.42
N CYS A 16 -10.96 40.20 -2.51
CA CYS A 16 -10.67 39.23 -1.45
C CYS A 16 -10.67 37.81 -2.06
N ALA A 17 -9.76 37.55 -3.00
CA ALA A 17 -9.33 36.19 -3.30
C ALA A 17 -8.46 35.76 -2.11
N VAL A 18 -9.11 35.42 -0.99
CA VAL A 18 -8.46 34.75 0.13
C VAL A 18 -7.99 33.42 -0.42
N GLY A 19 -6.74 33.38 -0.85
CA GLY A 19 -6.05 32.15 -1.17
C GLY A 19 -6.04 31.32 0.09
N ALA A 20 -6.96 30.36 0.18
CA ALA A 20 -6.93 29.34 1.21
C ALA A 20 -5.66 28.53 0.96
N ASP A 21 -4.54 28.92 1.58
CA ASP A 21 -3.27 28.18 1.58
C ASP A 21 -3.54 26.87 2.29
N ALA A 22 -4.02 25.92 1.50
CA ALA A 22 -4.11 24.54 1.90
C ALA A 22 -2.68 24.03 1.93
N ALA A 23 -2.07 24.13 3.12
CA ALA A 23 -0.77 23.57 3.42
C ALA A 23 -0.70 22.15 2.86
N VAL A 24 0.37 21.84 2.14
CA VAL A 24 0.62 20.51 1.59
C VAL A 24 0.70 19.50 2.73
N LYS A 25 -0.16 18.49 2.70
CA LYS A 25 -0.11 17.36 3.62
C LYS A 25 0.27 16.09 2.88
N ILE A 26 1.14 15.29 3.48
CA ILE A 26 1.60 14.03 2.90
C ILE A 26 1.46 12.95 3.95
N TYR A 27 0.80 11.85 3.58
CA TYR A 27 0.60 10.68 4.43
C TYR A 27 1.46 9.55 3.90
N LEU A 28 2.58 9.28 4.58
CA LEU A 28 3.50 8.23 4.17
C LEU A 28 2.94 6.84 4.51
N PHE A 29 3.08 5.90 3.58
CA PHE A 29 2.79 4.49 3.81
C PHE A 29 3.83 3.85 4.72
N SER A 30 3.49 2.73 5.35
CA SER A 30 4.47 1.94 6.13
C SER A 30 5.42 1.15 5.21
N ARG A 31 4.96 0.81 4.00
CA ARG A 31 5.66 0.01 3.00
C ARG A 31 5.20 0.40 1.60
N ALA A 32 6.13 0.39 0.64
CA ALA A 32 5.87 0.55 -0.78
C ALA A 32 6.61 -0.56 -1.56
N ASP A 33 5.88 -1.29 -2.40
CA ASP A 33 6.45 -2.25 -3.35
C ASP A 33 6.46 -1.58 -4.72
N ILE A 34 7.65 -1.27 -5.23
CA ILE A 34 7.83 -0.42 -6.42
C ILE A 34 8.31 -1.29 -7.58
N ILE A 35 7.61 -1.14 -8.70
CA ILE A 35 7.88 -1.85 -9.94
C ILE A 35 8.62 -0.88 -10.86
N GLY A 36 9.89 -1.18 -11.14
CA GLY A 36 10.75 -0.36 -12.00
C GLY A 36 11.74 0.52 -11.24
N GLU A 37 12.52 1.29 -12.01
CA GLU A 37 13.68 2.01 -11.49
C GLU A 37 13.34 3.36 -10.85
N LYS A 38 12.19 3.92 -11.20
CA LYS A 38 11.77 5.26 -10.77
C LYS A 38 10.79 5.16 -9.61
N ILE A 39 11.11 5.87 -8.53
CA ILE A 39 10.28 5.99 -7.33
C ILE A 39 9.66 7.38 -7.36
N SER A 40 8.35 7.48 -7.18
CA SER A 40 7.64 8.76 -7.06
C SER A 40 7.08 8.97 -5.65
N VAL A 41 6.65 10.19 -5.33
CA VAL A 41 5.97 10.47 -4.05
C VAL A 41 4.63 9.72 -3.96
N ALA A 42 3.94 9.51 -5.09
CA ALA A 42 2.70 8.75 -5.13
C ALA A 42 2.88 7.27 -4.73
N ASP A 43 4.07 6.69 -4.98
CA ASP A 43 4.36 5.30 -4.61
C ASP A 43 4.52 5.11 -3.10
N ILE A 44 4.88 6.18 -2.39
CA ILE A 44 5.24 6.12 -0.96
C ILE A 44 4.22 6.79 -0.04
N GLY A 45 3.18 7.42 -0.58
CA GLY A 45 2.16 8.06 0.24
C GLY A 45 1.04 8.76 -0.52
N THR A 46 0.07 9.25 0.24
CA THR A 46 -1.05 10.05 -0.27
C THR A 46 -0.77 11.53 -0.09
N VAL A 47 -1.00 12.33 -1.13
CA VAL A 47 -0.80 13.79 -1.10
C VAL A 47 -2.15 14.51 -1.06
N GLU A 48 -2.32 15.40 -0.09
CA GLU A 48 -3.42 16.37 -0.05
C GLU A 48 -2.85 17.77 -0.28
N ALA A 49 -3.21 18.36 -1.41
CA ALA A 49 -2.82 19.71 -1.80
C ALA A 49 -3.89 20.31 -2.73
N ARG A 50 -3.74 21.60 -3.09
CA ARG A 50 -4.58 22.25 -4.10
C ARG A 50 -4.49 21.52 -5.45
N ASP A 51 -5.60 21.53 -6.20
CA ASP A 51 -5.66 20.97 -7.55
C ASP A 51 -4.58 21.61 -8.46
N GLY A 52 -3.80 20.77 -9.15
CA GLY A 52 -2.62 21.17 -9.93
C GLY A 52 -1.28 20.98 -9.20
N LEU A 53 -1.19 21.40 -7.93
CA LEU A 53 0.01 21.17 -7.11
C LEU A 53 0.12 19.69 -6.72
N ARG A 54 -1.01 19.08 -6.38
CA ARG A 54 -1.09 17.65 -6.01
C ARG A 54 -0.44 16.74 -7.06
N GLN A 55 -0.82 16.89 -8.32
CA GLN A 55 -0.30 16.07 -9.43
C GLN A 55 1.20 16.27 -9.63
N SER A 56 1.68 17.50 -9.42
CA SER A 56 3.11 17.83 -9.55
C SER A 56 3.93 17.17 -8.43
N ILE A 57 3.40 17.17 -7.20
CA ILE A 57 4.02 16.51 -6.05
C ILE A 57 3.96 14.99 -6.21
N GLU A 58 2.82 14.43 -6.60
CA GLU A 58 2.64 12.99 -6.82
C GLU A 58 3.63 12.44 -7.87
N ALA A 59 3.86 13.20 -8.95
CA ALA A 59 4.80 12.84 -10.02
C ALA A 59 6.28 13.12 -9.68
N LEU A 60 6.58 13.67 -8.50
CA LEU A 60 7.94 14.04 -8.12
C LEU A 60 8.80 12.79 -7.91
N GLU A 61 9.85 12.66 -8.72
CA GLU A 61 10.77 11.53 -8.65
C GLU A 61 11.69 11.64 -7.43
N ILE A 62 11.74 10.56 -6.64
CA ILE A 62 12.63 10.39 -5.51
C ILE A 62 13.90 9.71 -6.00
N GLY A 63 14.99 10.48 -6.04
CA GLY A 63 16.28 9.97 -6.47
C GLY A 63 16.80 8.84 -5.55
N PRO A 64 17.57 7.87 -6.09
CA PRO A 64 18.07 6.73 -5.31
C PRO A 64 19.00 7.15 -4.16
N SER A 65 19.61 8.33 -4.24
CA SER A 65 20.45 8.91 -3.18
C SER A 65 19.68 9.27 -1.89
N LEU A 66 18.35 9.44 -1.98
CA LEU A 66 17.50 9.69 -0.83
C LEU A 66 17.09 8.40 -0.11
N MET A 67 17.35 7.24 -0.71
CA MET A 67 17.08 5.94 -0.12
C MET A 67 18.30 5.46 0.68
N LYS A 68 18.13 5.25 1.98
CA LYS A 68 19.16 4.68 2.86
C LYS A 68 18.70 3.35 3.39
N ASN A 69 19.40 2.27 3.04
CA ASN A 69 19.08 0.90 3.48
C ASN A 69 17.63 0.48 3.16
N GLY A 70 17.10 0.88 1.99
CA GLY A 70 15.72 0.57 1.60
C GLY A 70 14.65 1.37 2.36
N LEU A 71 15.03 2.45 3.02
CA LEU A 71 14.12 3.36 3.71
C LEU A 71 14.18 4.75 3.10
N ILE A 72 13.01 5.37 2.95
CA ILE A 72 12.85 6.79 2.63
C ILE A 72 12.26 7.46 3.87
N GLY A 73 13.00 8.37 4.48
CA GLY A 73 12.56 9.07 5.69
C GLY A 73 11.71 10.29 5.38
N LYS A 74 10.94 10.73 6.39
CA LYS A 74 10.12 11.96 6.29
C LYS A 74 10.96 13.20 5.98
N ASP A 75 12.20 13.27 6.47
CA ASP A 75 13.04 14.47 6.33
C ASP A 75 13.60 14.60 4.91
N GLU A 76 13.81 13.47 4.23
CA GLU A 76 14.15 13.43 2.80
C GLU A 76 12.96 13.87 1.94
N VAL A 77 11.76 13.35 2.21
CA VAL A 77 10.54 13.74 1.48
C VAL A 77 10.21 15.21 1.71
N ALA A 78 10.33 15.70 2.94
CA ALA A 78 10.07 17.11 3.28
C ALA A 78 10.97 18.04 2.47
N ARG A 79 12.28 17.78 2.42
CA ARG A 79 13.23 18.60 1.66
C ARG A 79 12.95 18.59 0.16
N LEU A 80 12.60 17.43 -0.38
CA LEU A 80 12.29 17.25 -1.79
C LEU A 80 11.07 18.09 -2.19
N VAL A 81 10.00 18.02 -1.40
CA VAL A 81 8.76 18.76 -1.64
C VAL A 81 8.91 20.25 -1.35
N GLU A 82 9.65 20.63 -0.30
CA GLU A 82 9.93 22.03 0.01
C GLU A 82 10.69 22.74 -1.11
N THR A 83 11.60 22.03 -1.80
CA THR A 83 12.32 22.56 -2.97
C THR A 83 11.37 22.84 -4.14
N MET A 84 10.31 22.06 -4.29
CA MET A 84 9.33 22.23 -5.36
C MET A 84 8.28 23.29 -5.05
N VAL A 85 7.73 23.30 -3.83
CA VAL A 85 6.58 24.14 -3.46
C VAL A 85 7.02 25.47 -2.84
N GLY A 86 8.25 25.56 -2.33
CA GLY A 86 8.76 26.75 -1.63
C GLY A 86 8.21 26.92 -0.21
N GLU A 87 7.48 25.92 0.30
CA GLU A 87 6.96 25.89 1.67
C GLU A 87 7.20 24.51 2.30
N LYS A 88 7.23 24.46 3.63
CA LYS A 88 7.46 23.22 4.36
C LYS A 88 6.16 22.39 4.43
N PRO A 89 6.12 21.16 3.89
CA PRO A 89 4.94 20.31 3.96
C PRO A 89 4.73 19.74 5.37
N VAL A 90 3.47 19.41 5.68
CA VAL A 90 3.10 18.65 6.87
C VAL A 90 3.10 17.16 6.54
N ILE A 91 4.05 16.40 7.06
CA ILE A 91 4.19 14.98 6.77
C ILE A 91 3.75 14.13 7.96
N PHE A 92 2.83 13.20 7.71
CA PHE A 92 2.39 12.17 8.64
C PHE A 92 3.09 10.85 8.33
N GLY A 93 3.66 10.23 9.36
CA GLY A 93 4.52 9.05 9.24
C GLY A 93 6.00 9.37 9.43
N SER A 94 6.80 8.34 9.66
CA SER A 94 8.23 8.48 9.97
C SER A 94 9.12 8.16 8.78
N ALA A 95 8.89 7.01 8.14
CA ALA A 95 9.66 6.51 7.01
C ALA A 95 8.86 5.43 6.28
N VAL A 96 9.19 5.22 5.01
CA VAL A 96 8.61 4.18 4.15
C VAL A 96 9.67 3.15 3.83
N ARG A 97 9.35 1.87 4.03
CA ARG A 97 10.20 0.77 3.56
C ARG A 97 9.90 0.48 2.09
N VAL A 98 10.90 0.62 1.25
CA VAL A 98 10.80 0.43 -0.20
C VAL A 98 11.38 -0.92 -0.58
N PHE A 99 10.62 -1.68 -1.35
CA PHE A 99 11.07 -2.88 -2.03
C PHE A 99 11.05 -2.63 -3.52
N GLN A 100 12.22 -2.59 -4.14
CA GLN A 100 12.34 -2.33 -5.58
C GLN A 100 12.48 -3.67 -6.32
N SER A 101 11.53 -3.96 -7.19
CA SER A 101 11.59 -5.10 -8.09
C SER A 101 11.99 -4.58 -9.49
N HIS A 102 13.15 -5.02 -9.98
CA HIS A 102 13.71 -4.54 -11.24
C HIS A 102 13.06 -5.15 -12.49
N ASP A 103 12.19 -6.16 -12.32
CA ASP A 103 11.58 -6.85 -13.45
C ASP A 103 10.17 -6.32 -13.74
N LYS A 104 10.04 -5.80 -14.96
CA LYS A 104 8.77 -5.47 -15.57
C LYS A 104 8.23 -6.76 -16.20
N GLU A 105 7.34 -7.44 -15.48
CA GLU A 105 6.21 -8.08 -16.14
C GLU A 105 4.91 -7.55 -15.50
N PRO A 106 3.95 -7.07 -16.31
CA PRO A 106 2.57 -7.04 -15.90
C PRO A 106 2.04 -8.46 -16.06
N SER A 107 2.30 -9.35 -15.11
CA SER A 107 1.68 -10.67 -15.08
C SER A 107 0.28 -10.53 -14.47
N ALA A 108 -0.60 -9.86 -15.21
CA ALA A 108 -2.00 -10.26 -15.20
C ALA A 108 -2.01 -11.67 -15.79
N GLU A 109 -2.20 -12.67 -14.92
CA GLU A 109 -2.45 -14.08 -15.26
C GLU A 109 -1.34 -14.76 -16.07
N THR A 110 -0.66 -15.74 -15.46
CA THR A 110 -0.21 -17.03 -16.06
C THR A 110 1.12 -17.49 -15.44
N GLU A 111 1.07 -18.71 -14.88
CA GLU A 111 2.19 -19.56 -14.47
C GLU A 111 3.00 -19.02 -13.28
N GLU A 112 2.47 -19.06 -12.06
CA GLU A 112 2.59 -20.29 -11.25
C GLU A 112 3.62 -21.29 -11.83
N GLU A 113 4.91 -20.95 -11.70
CA GLU A 113 5.81 -21.96 -11.17
C GLU A 113 5.15 -22.47 -9.90
N SER A 114 4.53 -23.63 -10.07
CA SER A 114 3.88 -24.44 -9.07
C SER A 114 4.89 -24.81 -8.00
N GLU A 115 5.30 -23.86 -7.17
CA GLU A 115 5.89 -24.18 -5.89
C GLU A 115 4.81 -24.92 -5.12
N GLU A 116 4.90 -26.25 -5.13
CA GLU A 116 4.10 -27.12 -4.29
C GLU A 116 4.17 -26.56 -2.86
N LEU A 117 3.11 -25.88 -2.42
CA LEU A 117 3.11 -25.21 -1.11
C LEU A 117 3.17 -26.21 0.03
N ILE A 118 2.72 -27.43 -0.24
CA ILE A 118 2.71 -28.54 0.70
C ILE A 118 3.20 -29.79 -0.03
N GLN A 119 4.25 -30.39 0.50
CA GLN A 119 4.76 -31.68 0.04
C GLN A 119 4.11 -32.84 0.80
N LYS A 120 4.02 -34.02 0.17
CA LYS A 120 3.56 -35.24 0.82
C LYS A 120 4.46 -35.58 2.02
N GLY A 121 3.85 -35.80 3.18
CA GLY A 121 4.54 -36.08 4.44
C GLY A 121 4.86 -34.83 5.26
N ALA A 122 4.64 -33.63 4.72
CA ALA A 122 4.88 -32.39 5.46
C ALA A 122 3.89 -32.23 6.63
N PRO A 123 4.34 -31.67 7.77
CA PRO A 123 3.44 -31.27 8.84
C PRO A 123 2.60 -30.06 8.40
N VAL A 124 1.30 -30.09 8.70
CA VAL A 124 0.36 -29.02 8.35
C VAL A 124 -0.51 -28.62 9.55
N ARG A 125 -0.94 -27.36 9.57
CA ARG A 125 -1.97 -26.85 10.47
C ARG A 125 -3.32 -26.96 9.79
N VAL A 126 -4.25 -27.64 10.43
CA VAL A 126 -5.61 -27.86 9.94
C VAL A 126 -6.58 -27.01 10.76
N PHE A 127 -7.28 -26.10 10.08
CA PHE A 127 -8.36 -25.31 10.65
C PHE A 127 -9.71 -25.89 10.26
N TYR A 128 -10.62 -26.07 11.22
CA TYR A 128 -12.00 -26.44 10.93
C TYR A 128 -12.96 -25.66 11.82
N SER A 129 -14.11 -25.27 11.27
CA SER A 129 -15.11 -24.49 12.00
C SER A 129 -16.26 -25.38 12.46
N LEU A 130 -16.43 -25.55 13.76
CA LEU A 130 -17.54 -26.30 14.34
C LEU A 130 -18.43 -25.35 15.14
N LYS A 131 -19.68 -25.17 14.71
CA LYS A 131 -20.66 -24.27 15.39
C LYS A 131 -20.14 -22.84 15.59
N GLY A 132 -19.42 -22.31 14.58
CA GLY A 132 -18.84 -20.98 14.63
C GLY A 132 -17.52 -20.87 15.40
N ILE A 133 -17.02 -21.95 16.00
CA ILE A 133 -15.73 -21.99 16.70
C ILE A 133 -14.67 -22.52 15.73
N SER A 134 -13.61 -21.75 15.49
CA SER A 134 -12.45 -22.19 14.72
C SER A 134 -11.52 -23.00 15.61
N ILE A 135 -11.26 -24.25 15.21
CA ILE A 135 -10.35 -25.16 15.93
C ILE A 135 -9.11 -25.38 15.06
N GLU A 136 -7.94 -25.14 15.63
CA GLU A 136 -6.64 -25.43 15.03
C GLU A 136 -6.13 -26.79 15.54
N THR A 137 -5.64 -27.63 14.63
CA THR A 137 -5.00 -28.89 15.00
C THR A 137 -3.87 -29.25 14.03
N GLY A 138 -2.88 -30.02 14.50
CA GLY A 138 -1.80 -30.51 13.65
C GLY A 138 -2.20 -31.75 12.84
N GLY A 139 -1.70 -31.85 11.62
CA GLY A 139 -1.85 -33.01 10.75
C GLY A 139 -0.62 -33.25 9.88
N ILE A 140 -0.66 -34.31 9.07
CA ILE A 140 0.37 -34.64 8.08
C ILE A 140 -0.28 -34.67 6.71
N ALA A 141 0.29 -33.97 5.73
CA ALA A 141 -0.16 -34.01 4.36
C ALA A 141 0.07 -35.40 3.76
N MET A 142 -0.97 -36.01 3.19
CA MET A 142 -0.89 -37.31 2.52
C MET A 142 -0.61 -37.17 1.02
N GLU A 143 -0.85 -35.98 0.49
CA GLU A 143 -0.69 -35.59 -0.90
C GLU A 143 0.06 -34.26 -0.97
N LYS A 144 0.67 -34.01 -2.12
CA LYS A 144 1.24 -32.70 -2.45
C LYS A 144 0.15 -31.85 -3.10
N GLY A 145 0.24 -30.53 -2.95
CA GLY A 145 -0.72 -29.63 -3.61
C GLY A 145 -0.35 -28.16 -3.52
N LYS A 146 -1.06 -27.36 -4.31
CA LYS A 146 -0.91 -25.90 -4.40
C LYS A 146 -1.99 -25.15 -3.61
N ALA A 147 -1.84 -23.84 -3.48
CA ALA A 147 -2.88 -22.98 -2.90
C ALA A 147 -4.23 -23.21 -3.59
N GLY A 148 -5.30 -23.29 -2.81
CA GLY A 148 -6.65 -23.50 -3.31
C GLY A 148 -7.01 -24.95 -3.64
N GLU A 149 -6.04 -25.86 -3.79
CA GLU A 149 -6.31 -27.28 -4.03
C GLU A 149 -6.82 -27.98 -2.76
N ILE A 150 -7.60 -29.04 -2.96
CA ILE A 150 -8.05 -29.91 -1.88
C ILE A 150 -7.11 -31.10 -1.81
N ILE A 151 -6.44 -31.27 -0.68
CA ILE A 151 -5.53 -32.40 -0.43
C ILE A 151 -6.05 -33.27 0.71
N GLN A 152 -5.64 -34.54 0.72
CA GLN A 152 -5.82 -35.40 1.90
C GLN A 152 -4.79 -35.09 2.98
N VAL A 153 -5.27 -34.92 4.21
CA VAL A 153 -4.44 -34.73 5.40
C VAL A 153 -4.82 -35.73 6.49
N LYS A 154 -3.82 -36.28 7.18
CA LYS A 154 -3.99 -37.22 8.29
C LYS A 154 -3.94 -36.45 9.62
N VAL A 155 -5.07 -36.38 10.30
CA VAL A 155 -5.21 -35.74 11.62
C VAL A 155 -5.58 -36.80 12.64
N LYS A 156 -4.77 -36.95 13.70
CA LYS A 156 -4.99 -37.95 14.78
C LYS A 156 -5.31 -39.36 14.25
N GLY A 157 -4.64 -39.78 13.18
CA GLY A 157 -4.82 -41.10 12.58
C GLY A 157 -5.92 -41.23 11.53
N ARG A 158 -6.78 -40.21 11.35
CA ARG A 158 -7.87 -40.21 10.37
C ARG A 158 -7.53 -39.32 9.17
N ALA A 159 -7.83 -39.79 7.98
CA ALA A 159 -7.71 -38.98 6.77
C ALA A 159 -8.90 -38.03 6.65
N MET A 160 -8.65 -36.81 6.18
CA MET A 160 -9.68 -35.81 5.87
C MET A 160 -9.24 -34.94 4.69
N SER A 161 -10.21 -34.48 3.91
CA SER A 161 -9.98 -33.51 2.84
C SER A 161 -9.96 -32.09 3.41
N ALA A 162 -8.97 -31.29 3.00
CA ALA A 162 -8.86 -29.89 3.39
C ALA A 162 -8.29 -29.07 2.23
N ARG A 163 -8.80 -27.84 2.07
CA ARG A 163 -8.30 -26.87 1.08
C ARG A 163 -7.04 -26.19 1.58
N ILE A 164 -6.01 -26.13 0.75
CA ILE A 164 -4.78 -25.39 1.04
C ILE A 164 -5.09 -23.89 1.01
N ILE A 165 -4.82 -23.19 2.11
CA ILE A 165 -4.98 -21.73 2.19
C ILE A 165 -3.63 -21.04 2.05
N ASP A 166 -2.61 -21.59 2.68
CA ASP A 166 -1.28 -20.99 2.78
C ASP A 166 -0.23 -22.09 3.01
N ARG A 167 1.04 -21.71 3.03
CA ARG A 167 2.17 -22.60 3.28
C ARG A 167 1.98 -23.32 4.64
N TYR A 168 1.94 -24.65 4.59
CA TYR A 168 1.64 -25.53 5.73
C TYR A 168 0.28 -25.32 6.40
N THR A 169 -0.68 -24.65 5.76
CA THR A 169 -1.97 -24.33 6.37
C THR A 169 -3.11 -24.77 5.47
N VAL A 170 -4.00 -25.60 6.02
CA VAL A 170 -5.17 -26.12 5.33
C VAL A 170 -6.44 -25.88 6.13
N ARG A 171 -7.56 -25.73 5.44
CA ARG A 171 -8.88 -25.54 6.05
C ARG A 171 -9.84 -26.59 5.56
N LYS A 172 -10.51 -27.24 6.50
CA LYS A 172 -11.63 -28.13 6.21
C LYS A 172 -12.91 -27.30 6.09
N GLU A 173 -13.55 -27.37 4.93
CA GLU A 173 -14.94 -26.98 4.76
C GLU A 173 -15.80 -28.13 5.31
N LEU A 174 -16.69 -27.83 6.26
CA LEU A 174 -17.61 -28.78 6.91
C LEU A 174 -18.98 -28.68 6.27
#